data_AF-A0A2N1SE78-F1
#
_entry.id   AF-A0A2N1SE78-F1
#
_cell.length_a   1.000
_cell.length_b   1.000
_cell.length_c   1.000
_cell.angle_alpha   90.00
_cell.angle_beta   90.00
_cell.angle_gamma   90.00
#
_symmetry.space_group_name_H-M   'P 1'
#
loop_
_entity.id
_entity.type
_entity.pdbx_description
1 polymer ?
#
loop_
_entity_poly.entity_id
_entity_poly.type
_entity_poly.pdbx_seq_one_letter_code
_entity_poly.pdbx_strand_id
1 'polypeptide(L)'
;MSAFESLSPTIQDHVRQIAKTSGLPADQESVERLAAAWLQKKEAFEQAIVENGLEEASFFDAAESGGALALTYSGSLVTIGPLVGDARHCGYASIGLRTDVPESATEDASELEADIETDRPAVFTRGPVKSTSPIYKIAVAVEKMEPDEEEAMLTQVTQAVAEDFVKVNRTVIR
;
A
#
# COMPACT_ATOMS: atom_id res chain seq x y z
N MET A 1 -8.64 25.07 3.11
CA MET A 1 -7.57 24.45 2.32
C MET A 1 -8.18 23.22 1.68
N SER A 2 -8.07 23.05 0.37
CA SER A 2 -8.60 21.86 -0.30
C SER A 2 -7.83 20.60 0.12
N ALA A 3 -8.44 19.43 -0.02
CA ALA A 3 -7.76 18.15 0.19
C ALA A 3 -6.53 18.06 -0.71
N PHE A 4 -6.65 18.44 -1.98
CA PHE A 4 -5.54 18.40 -2.92
C PHE A 4 -4.35 19.29 -2.51
N GLU A 5 -4.61 20.53 -2.09
CA GLU A 5 -3.55 21.45 -1.65
C GLU A 5 -2.86 21.02 -0.34
N SER A 6 -3.53 20.20 0.48
CA SER A 6 -2.95 19.68 1.73
C SER A 6 -1.93 18.56 1.50
N LEU A 7 -1.93 17.94 0.32
CA LEU A 7 -1.03 16.85 -0.05
C LEU A 7 0.35 17.38 -0.44
N SER A 8 1.39 16.55 -0.24
CA SER A 8 2.72 16.86 -0.74
C SER A 8 2.74 16.93 -2.28
N PRO A 9 3.67 17.68 -2.90
CA PRO A 9 3.74 17.80 -4.36
C PRO A 9 3.81 16.44 -5.07
N THR A 10 4.54 15.47 -4.51
CA THR A 10 4.65 14.12 -5.06
C THR A 10 3.31 13.39 -5.09
N ILE A 11 2.53 13.46 -4.00
CA ILE A 11 1.20 12.83 -3.96
C ILE A 11 0.24 13.56 -4.89
N GLN A 12 0.31 14.89 -4.97
CA GLN A 12 -0.48 15.68 -5.91
C GLN A 12 -0.27 15.21 -7.36
N ASP A 13 0.98 14.92 -7.74
CA ASP A 13 1.29 14.41 -9.08
C ASP A 13 0.74 13.00 -9.31
N HIS A 14 0.82 12.11 -8.32
CA HIS A 14 0.20 10.79 -8.40
C HIS A 14 -1.33 10.86 -8.51
N VAL A 15 -1.98 11.73 -7.75
CA VAL A 15 -3.44 11.96 -7.83
C VAL A 15 -3.83 12.44 -9.24
N ARG A 16 -3.08 13.40 -9.81
CA ARG A 16 -3.30 13.85 -11.20
C ARG A 16 -3.09 12.73 -12.22
N GLN A 17 -2.12 11.85 -12.01
CA GLN A 17 -1.88 10.71 -12.90
C GLN A 17 -3.01 9.67 -12.82
N ILE A 18 -3.52 9.39 -11.61
CA ILE A 18 -4.67 8.52 -11.42
C ILE A 18 -5.90 9.11 -12.10
N ALA A 19 -6.17 10.41 -11.95
CA ALA A 19 -7.29 11.09 -12.62
C ALA A 19 -7.27 10.90 -14.14
N LYS A 20 -6.09 10.88 -14.77
CA LYS A 20 -5.94 10.67 -16.22
C LYS A 20 -6.20 9.22 -16.66
N THR A 21 -6.04 8.25 -15.76
CA THR A 21 -6.07 6.81 -16.07
C THR A 21 -7.29 6.09 -15.49
N SER A 22 -8.04 6.74 -14.61
CA SER A 22 -9.23 6.20 -13.92
C SER A 22 -10.53 6.32 -14.72
N GLY A 23 -10.51 7.00 -15.87
CA GLY A 23 -11.71 7.25 -16.68
C GLY A 23 -12.66 8.29 -16.08
N LEU A 24 -12.27 8.96 -14.99
CA LEU A 24 -13.00 10.08 -14.41
C LEU A 24 -12.89 11.33 -15.31
N PRO A 25 -13.82 12.29 -15.20
CA PRO A 25 -13.69 13.59 -15.85
C PRO A 25 -12.36 14.26 -15.51
N ALA A 26 -11.72 14.88 -16.51
CA ALA A 26 -10.46 15.61 -16.32
C ALA A 26 -10.70 17.02 -15.75
N ASP A 27 -11.42 17.11 -14.62
CA ASP A 27 -11.76 18.35 -13.95
C ASP A 27 -11.21 18.44 -12.51
N GLN A 28 -11.28 19.64 -11.95
CA GLN A 28 -10.77 19.92 -10.60
C GLN A 28 -11.56 19.15 -9.53
N GLU A 29 -12.84 18.88 -9.76
CA GLU A 29 -13.68 18.13 -8.83
C GLU A 29 -13.22 16.68 -8.71
N SER A 30 -12.91 16.03 -9.83
CA SER A 30 -12.40 14.66 -9.86
C SER A 30 -11.05 14.53 -9.16
N VAL A 31 -10.15 15.51 -9.38
CA VAL A 31 -8.85 15.60 -8.68
C VAL A 31 -9.06 15.77 -7.17
N GLU A 32 -10.01 16.61 -6.76
CA GLU A 32 -10.31 16.84 -5.35
C GLU A 32 -10.91 15.60 -4.67
N ARG A 33 -11.82 14.89 -5.33
CA ARG A 33 -12.38 13.61 -4.85
C ARG A 33 -11.30 12.56 -4.67
N LEU A 34 -10.36 12.46 -5.62
CA LEU A 34 -9.23 11.53 -5.54
C LEU A 34 -8.27 11.89 -4.40
N ALA A 35 -7.98 13.18 -4.19
CA ALA A 35 -7.16 13.64 -3.08
C ALA A 35 -7.81 13.31 -1.72
N ALA A 36 -9.11 13.59 -1.57
CA ALA A 36 -9.86 13.25 -0.37
C ALA A 36 -9.90 11.74 -0.12
N ALA A 37 -10.01 10.93 -1.18
CA ALA A 37 -9.94 9.48 -1.09
C ALA A 37 -8.55 9.00 -0.66
N TRP A 38 -7.48 9.58 -1.18
CA TRP A 38 -6.12 9.24 -0.77
C TRP A 38 -5.90 9.53 0.73
N LEU A 39 -6.37 10.68 1.22
CA LEU A 39 -6.29 11.02 2.65
C LEU A 39 -7.04 10.02 3.54
N GLN A 40 -8.24 9.61 3.14
CA GLN A 40 -9.02 8.60 3.87
C GLN A 40 -8.32 7.23 3.87
N LYS A 41 -7.69 6.84 2.76
CA LYS A 41 -6.89 5.61 2.70
C LYS A 41 -5.67 5.67 3.62
N LYS A 42 -4.96 6.81 3.63
CA LYS A 42 -3.86 7.04 4.56
C LYS A 42 -4.32 6.91 6.01
N GLU A 43 -5.44 7.54 6.35
CA GLU A 43 -5.99 7.47 7.70
C GLU A 43 -6.40 6.04 8.10
N ALA A 44 -7.06 5.30 7.21
CA ALA A 44 -7.42 3.89 7.46
C ALA A 44 -6.17 3.02 7.67
N PHE A 45 -5.12 3.23 6.88
CA PHE A 45 -3.83 2.56 7.09
C PHE A 45 -3.23 2.91 8.45
N GLU A 46 -3.14 4.20 8.79
CA GLU A 46 -2.56 4.67 10.06
C GLU A 46 -3.33 4.17 11.29
N GLN A 47 -4.66 4.07 11.21
CA GLN A 47 -5.48 3.49 12.27
C GLN A 47 -5.21 1.99 12.41
N ALA A 48 -5.18 1.25 11.30
CA ALA A 48 -4.96 -0.19 11.31
C ALA A 48 -3.59 -0.58 11.86
N ILE A 49 -2.52 0.18 11.54
CA ILE A 49 -1.19 -0.12 12.11
C ILE A 49 -1.18 0.08 13.63
N VAL A 50 -1.83 1.13 14.14
CA VAL A 50 -1.90 1.40 15.59
C VAL A 50 -2.73 0.34 16.32
N GLU A 51 -3.89 -0.03 15.77
CA GLU A 51 -4.80 -1.01 16.38
C GLU A 51 -4.21 -2.42 16.48
N ASN A 52 -3.23 -2.74 15.62
CA ASN A 52 -2.61 -4.07 15.54
C ASN A 52 -1.16 -4.09 16.06
N GLY A 53 -0.72 -3.03 16.75
CA GLY A 53 0.61 -3.01 17.37
C GLY A 53 1.76 -3.01 16.36
N LEU A 54 1.55 -2.43 15.18
CA LEU A 54 2.60 -2.17 14.20
C LEU A 54 3.19 -0.78 14.43
N GLU A 55 4.47 -0.61 14.13
CA GLU A 55 5.17 0.66 14.22
C GLU A 55 5.69 1.14 12.87
N GLU A 56 5.68 2.46 12.64
CA GLU A 56 6.20 3.03 11.40
C GLU A 56 7.72 2.88 11.33
N ALA A 57 8.20 2.40 10.19
CA ALA A 57 9.61 2.31 9.85
C ALA A 57 9.91 3.15 8.61
N SER A 58 11.14 3.66 8.52
CA SER A 58 11.63 4.31 7.29
C SER A 58 12.33 3.34 6.33
N PHE A 59 12.60 2.12 6.80
CA PHE A 59 13.39 1.11 6.11
C PHE A 59 12.95 -0.29 6.53
N PHE A 60 12.94 -1.23 5.60
CA PHE A 60 12.75 -2.66 5.84
C PHE A 60 13.81 -3.44 5.06
N ASP A 61 14.66 -4.16 5.79
CA ASP A 61 15.74 -4.99 5.24
C ASP A 61 15.14 -6.19 4.52
N ALA A 62 15.56 -6.45 3.27
CA ALA A 62 15.07 -7.58 2.50
C ALA A 62 15.37 -8.94 3.18
N ALA A 63 16.42 -8.99 4.02
CA ALA A 63 16.81 -10.16 4.80
C ALA A 63 16.20 -10.19 6.22
N GLU A 64 15.36 -9.21 6.60
CA GLU A 64 14.67 -9.23 7.90
C GLU A 64 13.78 -10.47 8.03
N SER A 65 13.83 -11.16 9.16
CA SER A 65 13.00 -12.34 9.42
C SER A 65 11.51 -12.03 9.46
N GLY A 66 11.13 -10.88 10.02
CA GLY A 66 9.73 -10.44 10.09
C GLY A 66 9.15 -9.96 8.77
N GLY A 67 7.88 -9.58 8.81
CA GLY A 67 7.14 -9.00 7.69
C GLY A 67 6.94 -7.49 7.82
N ALA A 68 6.26 -6.93 6.83
CA ALA A 68 5.90 -5.52 6.80
C ALA A 68 4.60 -5.27 6.03
N LEU A 69 3.96 -4.16 6.35
CA LEU A 69 2.88 -3.57 5.57
C LEU A 69 3.34 -2.22 5.04
N ALA A 70 3.05 -1.91 3.79
CA ALA A 70 3.45 -0.63 3.19
C ALA A 70 2.33 0.02 2.39
N LEU A 71 2.21 1.34 2.55
CA LEU A 71 1.34 2.19 1.77
C LEU A 71 2.19 2.92 0.72
N THR A 72 1.75 2.90 -0.53
CA THR A 72 2.44 3.59 -1.62
C THR A 72 1.88 5.00 -1.87
N TYR A 73 2.65 5.84 -2.54
CA TYR A 73 2.20 7.17 -2.98
C TYR A 73 0.96 7.15 -3.87
N SER A 74 0.74 6.07 -4.65
CA SER A 74 -0.48 5.89 -5.43
C SER A 74 -1.71 5.48 -4.61
N GLY A 75 -1.55 5.25 -3.30
CA GLY A 75 -2.64 4.76 -2.45
C GLY A 75 -2.93 3.27 -2.63
N SER A 76 -1.92 2.49 -3.04
CA SER A 76 -1.95 1.02 -3.05
C SER A 76 -1.31 0.45 -1.79
N LEU A 77 -1.81 -0.69 -1.33
CA LEU A 77 -1.27 -1.46 -0.21
C LEU A 77 -0.32 -2.55 -0.72
N VAL A 78 0.76 -2.78 0.02
CA VAL A 78 1.73 -3.85 -0.20
C VAL A 78 1.88 -4.62 1.11
N THR A 79 1.75 -5.93 1.05
CA THR A 79 1.96 -6.82 2.20
C THR A 79 3.18 -7.66 1.92
N ILE A 80 4.11 -7.69 2.87
CA ILE A 80 5.32 -8.49 2.83
C ILE A 80 5.26 -9.43 4.03
N GLY A 81 5.06 -10.71 3.79
CA GLY A 81 5.06 -11.72 4.85
C GLY A 81 6.45 -11.92 5.47
N PRO A 82 6.52 -12.61 6.61
CA PRO A 82 7.78 -13.00 7.22
C PRO A 82 8.58 -13.90 6.27
N LEU A 83 9.90 -13.93 6.48
CA LEU A 83 10.82 -14.75 5.69
C LEU A 83 10.77 -16.19 6.18
N VAL A 84 10.23 -17.09 5.37
CA VAL A 84 10.16 -18.52 5.65
C VAL A 84 11.04 -19.28 4.65
N GLY A 85 12.20 -19.74 5.11
CA GLY A 85 13.24 -20.23 4.22
C GLY A 85 13.84 -19.08 3.41
N ASP A 86 13.68 -19.13 2.09
CA ASP A 86 14.22 -18.12 1.15
C ASP A 86 13.12 -17.29 0.46
N ALA A 87 11.86 -17.38 0.92
CA ALA A 87 10.75 -16.73 0.25
C ALA A 87 9.71 -16.16 1.24
N ARG A 88 8.84 -15.30 0.70
CA ARG A 88 7.76 -14.63 1.45
C ARG A 88 6.44 -14.76 0.72
N HIS A 89 5.35 -14.86 1.46
CA HIS A 89 4.03 -14.56 0.91
C HIS A 89 3.87 -13.04 0.80
N CYS A 90 3.73 -12.50 -0.40
CA CYS A 90 3.51 -11.06 -0.59
C CYS A 90 2.19 -10.78 -1.32
N GLY A 91 1.57 -9.66 -0.95
CA GLY A 91 0.33 -9.16 -1.52
C GLY A 91 0.48 -7.74 -2.07
N TYR A 92 -0.34 -7.42 -3.06
CA TYR A 92 -0.51 -6.08 -3.61
C TYR A 92 -2.00 -5.79 -3.79
N ALA A 93 -2.44 -4.59 -3.41
CA ALA A 93 -3.80 -4.14 -3.65
C ALA A 93 -3.82 -2.67 -4.11
N SER A 94 -4.10 -2.44 -5.40
CA SER A 94 -4.25 -1.09 -5.97
C SER A 94 -5.66 -0.53 -5.78
N ILE A 95 -6.63 -1.42 -5.63
CA ILE A 95 -8.06 -1.16 -5.42
C ILE A 95 -8.61 -0.08 -6.35
N GLY A 96 -9.10 -0.52 -7.51
CA GLY A 96 -10.32 -0.01 -8.16
C GLY A 96 -10.26 1.31 -8.94
N LEU A 97 -9.14 2.04 -8.97
CA LEU A 97 -9.04 3.28 -9.78
C LEU A 97 -8.01 3.19 -10.91
N ARG A 98 -7.09 2.24 -10.82
CA ARG A 98 -6.07 2.02 -11.84
C ARG A 98 -6.47 0.85 -12.71
N THR A 99 -6.33 1.02 -14.03
CA THR A 99 -6.60 0.00 -15.03
C THR A 99 -5.33 -0.68 -15.55
N ASP A 100 -4.16 -0.15 -15.19
CA ASP A 100 -2.84 -0.59 -15.64
C ASP A 100 -2.16 -1.61 -14.70
N VAL A 101 -2.77 -1.90 -13.55
CA VAL A 101 -2.32 -2.87 -12.56
C VAL A 101 -3.51 -3.71 -12.08
N PRO A 102 -3.29 -4.96 -11.61
CA PRO A 102 -4.38 -5.75 -11.03
C PRO A 102 -4.97 -5.04 -9.80
N GLU A 103 -6.28 -5.21 -9.57
CA GLU A 103 -6.94 -4.69 -8.37
C GLU A 103 -6.33 -5.25 -7.09
N SER A 104 -6.01 -6.55 -7.13
CA SER A 104 -5.25 -7.27 -6.12
C SER A 104 -4.45 -8.41 -6.75
N ALA A 105 -3.29 -8.74 -6.18
CA ALA A 105 -2.49 -9.90 -6.55
C ALA A 105 -1.71 -10.42 -5.33
N THR A 106 -1.41 -11.72 -5.32
CA THR A 106 -0.61 -12.38 -4.29
C THR A 106 0.42 -13.30 -4.94
N GLU A 107 1.54 -13.55 -4.26
CA GLU A 107 2.56 -14.51 -4.67
C GLU A 107 3.19 -15.14 -3.42
N ASP A 108 3.09 -16.48 -3.31
CA ASP A 108 3.50 -17.24 -2.12
C ASP A 108 5.01 -17.39 -1.99
N ALA A 109 5.73 -17.35 -3.11
CA ALA A 109 7.19 -17.46 -3.11
C ALA A 109 7.81 -16.19 -3.68
N SER A 110 7.48 -15.06 -3.05
CA SER A 110 7.99 -13.75 -3.42
C SER A 110 9.42 -13.54 -2.92
N GLU A 111 10.17 -12.80 -3.71
CA GLU A 111 11.56 -12.42 -3.50
C GLU A 111 11.71 -10.92 -3.79
N LEU A 112 12.22 -10.17 -2.82
CA LEU A 112 12.54 -8.76 -2.97
C LEU A 112 13.87 -8.62 -3.72
N GLU A 113 13.93 -7.71 -4.69
CA GLU A 113 15.17 -7.42 -5.41
C GLU A 113 16.16 -6.63 -4.55
N ALA A 114 15.64 -5.80 -3.64
CA ALA A 114 16.41 -4.96 -2.73
C ALA A 114 15.56 -4.61 -1.49
N ASP A 115 16.22 -3.98 -0.52
CA ASP A 115 15.55 -3.41 0.66
C ASP A 115 14.45 -2.42 0.28
N ILE A 116 13.48 -2.27 1.18
CA ILE A 116 12.36 -1.35 0.98
C ILE A 116 12.63 -0.08 1.78
N GLU A 117 12.60 1.06 1.07
CA GLU A 117 12.78 2.39 1.62
C GLU A 117 11.57 3.26 1.27
N THR A 118 11.21 4.18 2.18
CA THR A 118 10.29 5.26 1.82
C THR A 118 10.85 6.09 0.66
N ASP A 119 9.96 6.66 -0.15
CA ASP A 119 10.26 7.44 -1.36
C ASP A 119 10.88 6.66 -2.52
N ARG A 120 11.02 5.32 -2.39
CA ARG A 120 11.45 4.44 -3.49
C ARG A 120 10.42 3.36 -3.80
N PRO A 121 10.33 2.89 -5.05
CA PRO A 121 9.53 1.71 -5.39
C PRO A 121 10.04 0.47 -4.65
N ALA A 122 9.12 -0.38 -4.20
CA ALA A 122 9.47 -1.77 -3.89
C ALA A 122 9.56 -2.54 -5.23
N VAL A 123 10.61 -3.35 -5.37
CA VAL A 123 10.88 -4.11 -6.59
C VAL A 123 11.04 -5.59 -6.23
N PHE A 124 10.43 -6.44 -7.03
CA PHE A 124 10.40 -7.88 -6.82
C PHE A 124 11.09 -8.58 -8.00
N THR A 125 12.03 -9.48 -7.71
CA THR A 125 12.51 -10.45 -8.71
C THR A 125 11.40 -11.46 -9.03
N ARG A 126 10.62 -11.82 -8.00
CA ARG A 126 9.37 -12.56 -8.08
C ARG A 126 8.40 -12.01 -7.05
N GLY A 127 7.17 -11.69 -7.45
CA GLY A 127 6.20 -11.11 -6.53
C GLY A 127 4.85 -10.81 -7.16
N PRO A 128 3.90 -10.28 -6.39
CA PRO A 128 2.53 -9.99 -6.85
C PRO A 128 2.50 -8.93 -7.96
N VAL A 129 3.51 -8.07 -8.00
CA VAL A 129 3.78 -7.12 -9.08
C VAL A 129 5.30 -7.02 -9.28
N LYS A 130 5.75 -6.62 -10.47
CA LYS A 130 7.19 -6.40 -10.73
C LYS A 130 7.76 -5.23 -9.91
N SER A 131 7.00 -4.14 -9.82
CA SER A 131 7.38 -2.94 -9.09
C SER A 131 6.16 -2.15 -8.66
N THR A 132 6.25 -1.45 -7.55
CA THR A 132 5.20 -0.55 -7.05
C THR A 132 5.43 0.90 -7.50
N SER A 133 4.48 1.79 -7.24
CA SER A 133 4.83 3.23 -7.12
C SER A 133 5.67 3.43 -5.86
N PRO A 134 6.39 4.55 -5.70
CA PRO A 134 7.18 4.82 -4.50
C PRO A 134 6.41 4.54 -3.20
N ILE A 135 7.10 4.03 -2.20
CA ILE A 135 6.56 3.72 -0.88
C ILE A 135 6.42 5.02 -0.09
N TYR A 136 5.24 5.25 0.48
CA TYR A 136 4.95 6.41 1.32
C TYR A 136 5.16 6.11 2.80
N LYS A 137 4.68 4.95 3.28
CA LYS A 137 4.85 4.48 4.66
C LYS A 137 5.15 2.99 4.69
N ILE A 138 5.94 2.58 5.67
CA ILE A 138 6.21 1.18 6.01
C ILE A 138 5.83 0.99 7.47
N ALA A 139 5.23 -0.14 7.81
CA ALA A 139 4.93 -0.54 9.17
C ALA A 139 5.37 -1.98 9.41
N VAL A 140 5.96 -2.24 10.57
CA VAL A 140 6.49 -3.55 10.98
C VAL A 140 5.93 -3.94 12.35
N ALA A 141 5.90 -5.24 12.66
CA ALA A 141 5.48 -5.70 13.98
C ALA A 141 6.49 -5.29 15.05
N VAL A 142 6.01 -4.72 16.17
CA VAL A 142 6.86 -4.31 17.31
C VAL A 142 7.40 -5.53 18.05
N GLU A 143 6.54 -6.53 18.25
CA GLU A 143 6.89 -7.76 18.95
C GLU A 143 7.25 -8.85 17.95
N LYS A 144 8.28 -9.63 18.28
CA LYS A 144 8.59 -10.83 17.50
C LYS A 144 7.48 -11.85 17.71
N MET A 145 6.92 -12.31 16.60
CA MET A 145 5.90 -13.35 16.55
C MET A 145 6.47 -14.57 15.82
N GLU A 146 5.85 -15.73 15.98
CA GLU A 146 6.17 -16.85 15.11
C GLU A 146 5.72 -16.53 13.67
N PRO A 147 6.44 -16.98 12.63
CA PRO A 147 6.15 -16.59 11.24
C PRO A 147 4.69 -16.81 10.82
N ASP A 148 4.11 -17.96 11.19
CA ASP A 148 2.71 -18.25 10.85
C ASP A 148 1.71 -17.30 11.55
N GLU A 149 2.02 -16.87 12.77
CA GLU A 149 1.20 -15.92 13.54
C GLU A 149 1.31 -14.50 12.96
N GLU A 150 2.53 -14.09 12.59
CA GLU A 150 2.78 -12.79 11.96
C GLU A 150 2.12 -12.70 10.58
N GLU A 151 2.24 -13.75 9.76
CA GLU A 151 1.60 -13.81 8.44
C GLU A 151 0.08 -13.73 8.57
N ALA A 152 -0.52 -14.44 9.51
CA ALA A 152 -1.95 -14.39 9.77
C ALA A 152 -2.41 -12.99 10.19
N MET A 153 -1.66 -12.34 11.09
CA MET A 153 -1.93 -10.97 11.53
C MET A 153 -1.82 -9.99 10.36
N LEU A 154 -0.71 -10.00 9.61
CA LEU A 154 -0.50 -9.11 8.46
C LEU A 154 -1.59 -9.31 7.39
N THR A 155 -1.99 -10.55 7.14
CA THR A 155 -3.07 -10.88 6.21
C THR A 155 -4.40 -10.30 6.68
N GLN A 156 -4.75 -10.47 7.96
CA GLN A 156 -5.98 -9.93 8.53
C GLN A 156 -6.02 -8.40 8.46
N VAL A 157 -4.93 -7.73 8.85
CA VAL A 157 -4.79 -6.27 8.77
C VAL A 157 -4.93 -5.80 7.32
N THR A 158 -4.26 -6.48 6.39
CA THR A 158 -4.32 -6.18 4.96
C THR A 158 -5.75 -6.25 4.43
N GLN A 159 -6.47 -7.32 4.77
CA GLN A 159 -7.85 -7.51 4.34
C GLN A 159 -8.77 -6.39 4.88
N ALA A 160 -8.66 -6.06 6.16
CA ALA A 160 -9.45 -4.99 6.77
C ALA A 160 -9.19 -3.63 6.08
N VAL A 161 -7.92 -3.26 5.89
CA VAL A 161 -7.53 -2.02 5.21
C VAL A 161 -7.99 -2.01 3.75
N ALA A 162 -7.87 -3.15 3.05
CA ALA A 162 -8.32 -3.28 1.67
C ALA A 162 -9.84 -3.10 1.55
N GLU A 163 -10.64 -3.64 2.46
CA GLU A 163 -12.09 -3.42 2.49
C GLU A 163 -12.44 -1.93 2.66
N ASP A 164 -11.73 -1.22 3.53
CA ASP A 164 -11.94 0.22 3.72
C ASP A 164 -11.53 1.03 2.49
N PHE A 165 -10.43 0.66 1.84
CA PHE A 165 -10.01 1.26 0.57
C PHE A 165 -11.07 1.05 -0.53
N VAL A 166 -11.71 -0.12 -0.59
CA VAL A 166 -12.83 -0.39 -1.51
C VAL A 166 -13.99 0.56 -1.21
N LYS A 167 -14.37 0.72 0.06
CA LYS A 167 -15.46 1.64 0.47
C LYS A 167 -15.14 3.09 0.07
N VAL A 168 -13.90 3.53 0.31
CA VAL A 168 -13.43 4.88 -0.07
C VAL A 168 -13.51 5.07 -1.57
N ASN A 169 -12.97 4.15 -2.37
CA ASN A 169 -12.96 4.26 -3.83
C ASN A 169 -14.38 4.28 -4.45
N ARG A 170 -15.32 3.53 -3.87
CA ARG A 170 -16.73 3.58 -4.30
C ARG A 170 -17.36 4.97 -4.15
N THR A 171 -16.84 5.83 -3.27
CA THR A 171 -17.31 7.23 -3.16
C THR A 171 -16.80 8.10 -4.31
N VAL A 172 -15.70 7.70 -4.96
CA VAL A 172 -15.03 8.43 -6.05
C VAL A 172 -15.58 8.06 -7.44
N ILE A 173 -15.99 6.80 -7.64
CA ILE A 173 -16.42 6.29 -8.96
C ILE A 173 -17.92 6.56 -9.23
N ARG A 174 -18.65 7.15 -8.27
CA ARG A 174 -20.04 7.58 -8.46
C ARG A 174 -20.17 8.68 -9.49
#